data_AF-A0A6A5X5R2-F1
#
_entry.id   AF-A0A6A5X5R2-F1
#
_cell.length_a   1.000
_cell.length_b   1.000
_cell.length_c   1.000
_cell.angle_alpha   90.00
_cell.angle_beta   90.00
_cell.angle_gamma   90.00
#
_symmetry.space_group_name_H-M   'P 1'
#
loop_
_entity.id
_entity.type
_entity.pdbx_description
1 polymer ?
#
loop_
_entity_poly.entity_id
_entity_poly.type
_entity_poly.pdbx_seq_one_letter_code
_entity_poly.pdbx_strand_id
1 'polypeptide(L)'
;MVNRFMTLTQYGGEPTPMDAIQRLKAFGMSIRFNTNAEGVVDWIGDTLSYGNIRFSMPQLRSMVHGLIASTRRHVIEALLLLPLDEEGDIRKGGTALPIIHWDRLVDNAAERKTGWSFMEDTRNREAVDVVDPKEWLARRVGSERALTERFIDMVRTRAVLAADPGRGAAVWKMDELVRYRRAMATARKQLAACMHMTGGAPARGTELTSVQFRNSANGESRGIFIEDGL
;
A
#
# COMPACT_ATOMS: atom_id res chain seq x y z
N MET A 1 -18.36 -42.83 4.97
CA MET A 1 -17.90 -42.37 3.64
C MET A 1 -16.73 -41.42 3.90
N VAL A 2 -15.49 -41.90 3.80
CA VAL A 2 -14.29 -41.15 4.24
C VAL A 2 -13.56 -40.63 3.01
N ASN A 3 -13.42 -39.30 2.92
CA ASN A 3 -12.66 -38.61 1.88
C ASN A 3 -11.19 -39.04 1.93
N ARG A 4 -10.76 -39.82 0.93
CA ARG A 4 -9.37 -40.26 0.77
C ARG A 4 -8.57 -39.17 0.05
N PHE A 5 -7.67 -38.56 0.79
CA PHE A 5 -6.68 -37.60 0.33
C PHE A 5 -5.77 -38.17 -0.76
N MET A 6 -5.30 -37.28 -1.64
CA MET A 6 -4.37 -37.49 -2.74
C MET A 6 -3.24 -38.49 -2.43
N THR A 7 -3.41 -39.76 -2.81
CA THR A 7 -2.30 -40.69 -3.00
C THR A 7 -1.90 -40.69 -4.48
N LEU A 8 -0.60 -40.57 -4.75
CA LEU A 8 0.07 -40.55 -6.08
C LEU A 8 -0.03 -41.87 -6.89
N THR A 9 -1.06 -42.66 -6.61
CA THR A 9 -1.47 -43.85 -7.36
C THR A 9 -2.95 -44.07 -7.07
N GLN A 10 -3.81 -43.79 -8.04
CA GLN A 10 -5.18 -44.32 -8.00
C GLN A 10 -5.16 -45.79 -8.47
N TYR A 11 -6.05 -46.58 -7.87
CA TYR A 11 -6.47 -47.94 -8.23
C TYR A 11 -5.94 -48.48 -9.58
N GLY A 12 -5.04 -49.47 -9.55
CA GLY A 12 -4.58 -50.22 -10.74
C GLY A 12 -3.08 -50.13 -11.05
N GLY A 13 -2.36 -49.22 -10.41
CA GLY A 13 -0.88 -49.20 -10.45
C GLY A 13 -0.26 -48.60 -11.72
N GLU A 14 -1.05 -48.13 -12.68
CA GLU A 14 -0.53 -47.44 -13.86
C GLU A 14 -0.35 -45.94 -13.60
N PRO A 15 0.88 -45.41 -13.69
CA PRO A 15 1.14 -44.00 -13.45
C PRO A 15 0.55 -43.16 -14.58
N THR A 16 -0.20 -42.12 -14.22
CA THR A 16 -0.75 -41.17 -15.18
C THR A 16 0.29 -40.11 -15.55
N PRO A 17 0.16 -39.45 -16.72
CA PRO A 17 0.98 -38.28 -17.06
C PRO A 17 0.95 -37.18 -15.99
N MET A 18 -0.17 -37.05 -15.25
CA MET A 18 -0.29 -36.12 -14.13
C MET A 18 0.58 -36.51 -12.94
N ASP A 19 0.73 -37.80 -12.64
CA ASP A 19 1.61 -38.28 -11.58
C ASP A 19 3.09 -37.99 -11.91
N ALA A 20 3.46 -38.10 -13.19
CA ALA A 20 4.81 -37.72 -13.65
C ALA A 20 5.07 -36.22 -13.44
N ILE A 21 4.13 -35.36 -13.82
CA ILE A 21 4.24 -33.89 -13.62
C ILE A 21 4.34 -33.55 -12.14
N GLN A 22 3.51 -34.17 -11.29
CA GLN A 22 3.55 -33.92 -9.84
C GLN A 22 4.85 -34.42 -9.20
N ARG A 23 5.39 -35.57 -9.63
CA ARG A 23 6.69 -36.08 -9.19
C ARG A 23 7.84 -35.15 -9.60
N LEU A 24 7.85 -34.66 -10.84
CA LEU A 24 8.83 -33.68 -11.32
C LEU A 24 8.77 -32.39 -10.50
N LYS A 25 7.56 -31.90 -10.20
CA LYS A 25 7.38 -30.74 -9.32
C LYS A 25 7.91 -30.99 -7.91
N ALA A 26 7.57 -32.13 -7.30
CA ALA A 26 8.03 -32.48 -5.96
C ALA A 26 9.56 -32.64 -5.90
N PHE A 27 10.16 -33.24 -6.93
CA PHE A 27 11.61 -33.37 -7.07
C PHE A 27 12.30 -32.01 -7.25
N GLY A 28 11.75 -31.13 -8.08
CA GLY A 28 12.24 -29.76 -8.23
C GLY A 28 12.15 -28.97 -6.92
N MET A 29 11.07 -29.15 -6.15
CA MET A 29 10.95 -28.59 -4.80
C MET A 29 12.01 -29.19 -3.85
N SER A 30 12.25 -30.50 -3.87
CA SER A 30 13.27 -31.11 -2.99
C SER A 30 14.67 -30.62 -3.30
N ILE A 31 15.03 -30.45 -4.58
CA ILE A 31 16.31 -29.83 -4.96
C ILE A 31 16.36 -28.40 -4.42
N ARG A 32 15.31 -27.60 -4.63
CA ARG A 32 15.31 -26.21 -4.18
C ARG A 32 15.42 -26.06 -2.64
N PHE A 33 14.81 -26.96 -1.88
CA PHE A 33 14.82 -26.88 -0.42
C PHE A 33 16.03 -27.56 0.24
N ASN A 34 16.61 -28.58 -0.40
CA ASN A 34 17.71 -29.37 0.20
C ASN A 34 19.08 -29.11 -0.43
N THR A 35 19.15 -28.53 -1.63
CA THR A 35 20.42 -28.10 -2.20
C THR A 35 20.78 -26.75 -1.60
N ASN A 36 21.83 -26.73 -0.77
CA ASN A 36 22.41 -25.49 -0.27
C ASN A 36 22.84 -24.64 -1.47
N ALA A 37 22.26 -23.44 -1.59
CA ALA A 37 22.72 -22.47 -2.58
C ALA A 37 24.19 -22.11 -2.28
N GLU A 38 24.96 -21.78 -3.32
CA GLU A 38 26.30 -21.23 -3.13
C GLU A 38 26.24 -20.00 -2.22
N GLY A 39 27.22 -19.87 -1.32
CA GLY A 39 27.28 -18.74 -0.39
C GLY A 39 27.47 -17.43 -1.16
N VAL A 40 26.41 -16.62 -1.26
CA VAL A 40 26.43 -15.31 -1.96
C VAL A 40 26.72 -14.15 -1.01
N VAL A 41 26.66 -14.40 0.31
CA VAL A 41 26.84 -13.40 1.36
C VAL A 41 28.06 -13.76 2.19
N ASP A 42 29.01 -12.84 2.29
CA ASP A 42 30.15 -12.94 3.20
C ASP A 42 30.10 -11.78 4.21
N TRP A 43 30.42 -12.08 5.47
CA TRP A 43 30.29 -11.17 6.60
C TRP A 43 31.62 -11.06 7.33
N ILE A 44 32.21 -9.87 7.33
CA ILE A 44 33.49 -9.59 7.98
C ILE A 44 33.26 -8.51 9.04
N GLY A 45 33.21 -8.92 10.31
CA GLY A 45 33.00 -8.02 11.44
C GLY A 45 31.65 -7.31 11.38
N ASP A 46 31.63 -6.05 10.98
CA ASP A 46 30.42 -5.22 10.82
C ASP A 46 30.08 -4.92 9.35
N THR A 47 30.80 -5.53 8.42
CA THR A 47 30.63 -5.31 6.97
C THR A 47 30.04 -6.54 6.31
N LEU A 48 28.91 -6.37 5.63
CA LEU A 48 28.31 -7.37 4.77
C LEU A 48 28.77 -7.15 3.33
N SER A 49 29.10 -8.24 2.65
CA SER A 49 29.43 -8.27 1.23
C SER A 49 28.47 -9.20 0.49
N TYR A 50 27.92 -8.69 -0.60
CA TYR A 50 27.02 -9.41 -1.50
C TYR A 50 27.38 -9.08 -2.94
N GLY A 51 27.96 -10.05 -3.66
CA GLY A 51 28.53 -9.81 -4.99
C GLY A 51 29.55 -8.66 -4.98
N ASN A 52 29.28 -7.62 -5.76
CA ASN A 52 30.14 -6.43 -5.87
C ASN A 52 29.78 -5.30 -4.88
N ILE A 53 28.81 -5.52 -3.99
CA ILE A 53 28.34 -4.52 -3.03
C ILE A 53 28.91 -4.87 -1.66
N ARG A 54 29.54 -3.90 -1.00
CA ARG A 54 29.97 -3.99 0.40
C ARG A 54 29.42 -2.81 1.17
N PHE A 55 28.81 -3.07 2.32
CA PHE A 55 28.32 -2.02 3.21
C PHE A 55 28.41 -2.44 4.67
N SER A 56 28.60 -1.47 5.55
CA SER A 56 28.59 -1.68 6.99
C SER A 56 27.17 -1.57 7.58
N MET A 57 26.95 -2.10 8.79
CA MET A 57 25.66 -1.94 9.46
C MET A 57 25.26 -0.48 9.71
N PRO A 58 26.16 0.46 10.07
CA PRO A 58 25.86 1.89 10.11
C PRO A 58 25.38 2.46 8.77
N GLN A 59 25.97 2.02 7.66
CA GLN A 59 25.55 2.43 6.32
C GLN A 59 24.16 1.89 6.00
N LEU A 60 23.90 0.61 6.31
CA LEU A 60 22.58 0.01 6.14
C LEU A 60 21.51 0.77 6.96
N ARG A 61 21.78 1.04 8.23
CA ARG A 61 20.88 1.82 9.10
C ARG A 61 20.62 3.20 8.53
N SER A 62 21.66 3.90 8.08
CA SER A 62 21.54 5.23 7.49
C SER A 62 20.71 5.20 6.21
N MET A 63 20.88 4.18 5.37
CA MET A 63 20.06 3.96 4.18
C MET A 63 18.60 3.73 4.54
N VAL A 64 18.30 2.90 5.56
CA VAL A 64 16.92 2.65 6.02
C VAL A 64 16.28 3.94 6.57
N HIS A 65 17.00 4.72 7.37
CA HIS A 65 16.51 6.02 7.83
C HIS A 65 16.24 6.98 6.67
N GLY A 66 17.13 7.02 5.67
CA GLY A 66 16.94 7.81 4.45
C GLY A 66 15.73 7.36 3.62
N LEU A 67 15.49 6.04 3.54
CA LEU A 67 14.31 5.48 2.89
C LEU A 67 13.02 5.91 3.61
N ILE A 68 12.98 5.83 4.94
CA ILE A 68 11.82 6.28 5.73
C ILE A 68 11.57 7.78 5.54
N ALA A 69 12.62 8.61 5.66
CA ALA A 69 12.50 10.05 5.53
C ALA A 69 12.05 10.48 4.14
N SER A 70 12.63 9.90 3.08
CA SER A 70 12.23 10.18 1.69
C SER A 70 10.81 9.72 1.39
N THR A 71 10.40 8.56 1.89
CA THR A 71 9.03 8.05 1.77
C THR A 71 8.04 8.98 2.45
N ARG A 72 8.36 9.44 3.67
CA ARG A 72 7.52 10.39 4.42
C ARG A 72 7.33 11.69 3.65
N ARG A 73 8.41 12.29 3.14
CA ARG A 73 8.33 13.52 2.32
C ARG A 73 7.49 13.31 1.07
N HIS A 74 7.71 12.21 0.34
CA HIS A 74 6.96 11.90 -0.87
C HIS A 74 5.46 11.73 -0.59
N VAL A 75 5.08 11.09 0.52
CA VAL A 75 3.67 10.99 0.95
C VAL A 75 3.09 12.36 1.25
N ILE A 76 3.78 13.21 2.02
CA ILE A 76 3.25 14.52 2.40
C ILE A 76 3.14 15.46 1.19
N GLU A 77 4.18 15.55 0.36
CA GLU A 77 4.23 16.50 -0.75
C GLU A 77 3.42 16.01 -1.96
N ALA A 78 3.63 14.76 -2.40
CA ALA A 78 3.07 14.28 -3.65
C ALA A 78 1.68 13.66 -3.50
N LEU A 79 1.33 13.12 -2.33
CA LEU A 79 0.03 12.51 -2.07
C LEU A 79 -0.90 13.46 -1.28
N LEU A 80 -0.43 14.01 -0.15
CA LEU A 80 -1.24 14.92 0.67
C LEU A 80 -1.25 16.37 0.15
N LEU A 81 -0.43 16.67 -0.86
CA LEU A 81 -0.35 17.97 -1.53
C LEU A 81 -0.09 19.12 -0.55
N LEU A 82 0.77 18.87 0.44
CA LEU A 82 1.16 19.86 1.44
C LEU A 82 2.52 20.46 1.09
N PRO A 83 2.68 21.79 1.18
CA PRO A 83 3.98 22.41 1.00
C PRO A 83 4.88 22.08 2.19
N LEU A 84 6.06 21.55 1.89
CA LEU A 84 7.12 21.35 2.86
C LEU A 84 8.05 22.58 2.90
N ASP A 85 8.67 22.85 4.04
CA ASP A 85 9.81 23.76 4.17
C ASP A 85 11.14 23.06 3.82
N GLU A 86 12.27 23.77 3.95
CA GLU A 86 13.60 23.23 3.61
C GLU A 86 14.01 22.09 4.55
N GLU A 87 13.48 22.10 5.77
CA GLU A 87 13.66 21.09 6.81
C GLU A 87 12.81 19.84 6.58
N GLY A 88 11.78 19.93 5.72
CA GLY A 88 10.86 18.85 5.39
C GLY A 88 9.66 18.73 6.35
N ASP A 89 9.42 19.78 7.13
CA ASP A 89 8.23 19.96 7.95
C ASP A 89 7.12 20.67 7.15
N ILE A 90 5.88 20.53 7.62
CA ILE A 90 4.73 21.14 6.97
C ILE A 90 4.79 22.65 7.19
N ARG A 91 4.85 23.42 6.10
CA ARG A 91 4.99 24.87 6.16
C ARG A 91 3.88 25.49 7.02
N LYS A 92 4.29 26.26 8.04
CA LYS A 92 3.37 26.98 8.94
C LYS A 92 2.49 27.95 8.13
N GLY A 93 1.17 27.82 8.29
CA GLY A 93 0.16 28.57 7.53
C GLY A 93 -0.48 27.79 6.36
N GLY A 94 -0.04 26.56 6.11
CA GLY A 94 -0.76 25.62 5.23
C GLY A 94 -2.00 25.00 5.90
N THR A 95 -2.78 24.28 5.11
CA THR A 95 -3.95 23.55 5.61
C THR A 95 -3.54 22.48 6.62
N ALA A 96 -4.17 22.50 7.79
CA ALA A 96 -3.91 21.52 8.84
C ALA A 96 -4.27 20.10 8.38
N LEU A 97 -3.45 19.13 8.79
CA LEU A 97 -3.79 17.73 8.62
C LEU A 97 -4.96 17.35 9.53
N PRO A 98 -5.89 16.51 9.04
CA PRO A 98 -6.92 15.92 9.88
C PRO A 98 -6.29 15.20 11.05
N ILE A 99 -6.82 15.45 12.24
CA ILE A 99 -6.44 14.70 13.43
C ILE A 99 -7.18 13.36 13.38
N ILE A 100 -6.41 12.29 13.52
CA ILE A 100 -6.95 10.93 13.66
C ILE A 100 -6.71 10.50 15.11
N HIS A 101 -7.80 10.30 15.85
CA HIS A 101 -7.79 9.73 17.20
C HIS A 101 -7.66 8.21 17.10
N TRP A 102 -6.43 7.73 16.93
CA TRP A 102 -6.11 6.30 16.75
C TRP A 102 -6.64 5.43 17.90
N ASP A 103 -6.67 5.96 19.11
CA ASP A 103 -7.18 5.33 20.34
C ASP A 103 -8.69 5.06 20.30
N ARG A 104 -9.43 5.77 19.44
CA ARG A 104 -10.89 5.69 19.35
C ARG A 104 -11.36 4.92 18.12
N LEU A 105 -10.44 4.46 17.28
CA LEU A 105 -10.80 3.71 16.09
C LEU A 105 -11.34 2.34 16.50
N VAL A 106 -12.53 2.04 16.01
CA VAL A 106 -13.20 0.76 16.23
C VAL A 106 -13.43 0.10 14.88
N ASP A 107 -13.24 -1.21 14.80
CA ASP A 107 -13.58 -1.99 13.61
C ASP A 107 -14.64 -3.05 13.96
N ASN A 108 -15.41 -3.44 12.95
CA ASN A 108 -16.24 -4.64 12.98
C ASN A 108 -15.61 -5.69 12.06
N ALA A 109 -14.73 -6.54 12.61
CA ALA A 109 -14.05 -7.59 11.87
C ALA A 109 -15.01 -8.62 11.24
N ALA A 110 -16.22 -8.78 11.81
CA ALA A 110 -17.22 -9.70 11.29
C ALA A 110 -17.98 -9.16 10.06
N GLU A 111 -17.89 -7.86 9.77
CA GLU A 111 -18.58 -7.26 8.63
C GLU A 111 -17.94 -7.68 7.30
N ARG A 112 -18.78 -8.25 6.43
CA ARG A 112 -18.40 -8.85 5.14
C ARG A 112 -18.94 -8.09 3.94
N LYS A 113 -19.69 -7.00 4.16
CA LYS A 113 -20.20 -6.14 3.09
C LYS A 113 -19.07 -5.71 2.15
N THR A 114 -19.31 -5.84 0.84
CA THR A 114 -18.39 -5.38 -0.20
C THR A 114 -18.08 -3.90 -0.04
N GLY A 115 -16.79 -3.55 -0.09
CA GLY A 115 -16.32 -2.18 0.09
C GLY A 115 -16.23 -1.72 1.54
N TRP A 116 -16.62 -2.56 2.52
CA TRP A 116 -16.45 -2.24 3.92
C TRP A 116 -14.98 -2.10 4.31
N SER A 117 -14.69 -1.04 5.07
CA SER A 117 -13.45 -0.77 5.77
C SER A 117 -13.83 -0.21 7.15
N PHE A 118 -12.92 -0.18 8.12
CA PHE A 118 -13.18 0.49 9.39
C PHE A 118 -13.60 1.96 9.18
N MET A 119 -13.17 2.61 8.10
CA MET A 119 -13.61 3.97 7.71
C MET A 119 -15.12 4.09 7.40
N GLU A 120 -15.82 2.98 7.15
CA GLU A 120 -17.28 2.96 6.94
C GLU A 120 -18.07 2.79 8.25
N ASP A 121 -17.39 2.50 9.36
CA ASP A 121 -18.02 2.30 10.66
C ASP A 121 -18.54 3.64 11.21
N THR A 122 -19.81 3.68 11.60
CA THR A 122 -20.44 4.90 12.13
C THR A 122 -19.81 5.35 13.44
N ARG A 123 -19.20 4.44 14.21
CA ARG A 123 -18.49 4.73 15.47
C ARG A 123 -17.23 5.56 15.24
N ASN A 124 -16.63 5.46 14.05
CA ASN A 124 -15.41 6.19 13.70
C ASN A 124 -15.67 7.63 13.23
N ARG A 125 -16.92 8.10 13.23
CA ARG A 125 -17.24 9.49 12.88
C ARG A 125 -16.62 10.50 13.84
N GLU A 126 -16.44 10.13 15.11
CA GLU A 126 -15.80 10.98 16.13
C GLU A 126 -14.29 10.74 16.23
N ALA A 127 -13.77 9.74 15.52
CA ALA A 127 -12.34 9.43 15.51
C ALA A 127 -11.55 10.35 14.57
N VAL A 128 -12.22 11.13 13.73
CA VAL A 128 -11.61 12.11 12.82
C VAL A 128 -12.30 13.46 13.00
N ASP A 129 -11.54 14.54 12.94
CA ASP A 129 -12.02 15.93 13.07
C ASP A 129 -12.65 16.51 11.79
N VAL A 130 -12.78 15.70 10.73
CA VAL A 130 -13.31 16.10 9.42
C VAL A 130 -14.65 15.43 9.16
N VAL A 131 -15.63 16.22 8.68
CA VAL A 131 -17.00 15.77 8.36
C VAL A 131 -17.03 14.60 7.36
N ASP A 132 -16.19 14.65 6.32
CA ASP A 132 -16.01 13.56 5.37
C ASP A 132 -14.51 13.34 5.08
N PRO A 133 -13.88 12.35 5.74
CA PRO A 133 -12.47 12.05 5.54
C PRO A 133 -12.11 11.65 4.10
N LYS A 134 -13.03 11.04 3.35
CA LYS A 134 -12.77 10.58 1.97
C LYS A 134 -12.72 11.74 0.99
N GLU A 135 -13.55 12.75 1.23
CA GLU A 135 -13.62 13.93 0.37
C GLU A 135 -12.62 15.02 0.78
N TRP A 136 -11.94 14.90 1.93
CA TRP A 136 -11.04 15.92 2.45
C TRP A 136 -10.04 16.45 1.40
N LEU A 137 -9.32 15.57 0.71
CA LEU A 137 -8.34 15.98 -0.28
C LEU A 137 -9.00 16.63 -1.51
N ALA A 138 -10.13 16.09 -1.97
CA ALA A 138 -10.86 16.65 -3.11
C ALA A 138 -11.40 18.06 -2.79
N ARG A 139 -11.94 18.25 -1.59
CA ARG A 139 -12.40 19.56 -1.09
C ARG A 139 -11.25 20.56 -0.99
N ARG A 140 -10.08 20.12 -0.52
CA ARG A 140 -8.86 20.96 -0.50
C ARG A 140 -8.44 21.39 -1.90
N VAL A 141 -8.43 20.46 -2.86
CA VAL A 141 -8.10 20.77 -4.26
C VAL A 141 -9.07 21.80 -4.85
N GLY A 142 -10.35 21.77 -4.47
CA GLY A 142 -11.34 22.76 -4.90
C GLY A 142 -11.32 24.09 -4.14
N SER A 143 -10.77 24.13 -2.93
CA SER A 143 -10.78 25.33 -2.06
C SER A 143 -9.48 26.12 -2.13
N GLU A 144 -8.34 25.44 -2.26
CA GLU A 144 -7.02 26.07 -2.29
C GLU A 144 -6.66 26.51 -3.71
N ARG A 145 -6.54 27.82 -3.92
CA ARG A 145 -6.26 28.41 -5.24
C ARG A 145 -5.10 27.75 -5.98
N ALA A 146 -3.97 27.50 -5.31
CA ALA A 146 -2.80 26.88 -5.93
C ALA A 146 -3.08 25.44 -6.41
N LEU A 147 -3.85 24.67 -5.65
CA LEU A 147 -4.23 23.31 -6.03
C LEU A 147 -5.31 23.31 -7.11
N THR A 148 -6.28 24.22 -7.03
CA THR A 148 -7.31 24.42 -8.05
C THR A 148 -6.69 24.75 -9.39
N GLU A 149 -5.79 25.75 -9.45
CA GLU A 149 -5.08 26.11 -10.68
C GLU A 149 -4.23 24.96 -11.23
N ARG A 150 -3.68 24.12 -10.35
CA ARG A 150 -2.92 22.93 -10.75
C ARG A 150 -3.81 21.84 -11.31
N PHE A 151 -4.87 21.43 -10.63
CA PHE A 151 -5.65 20.23 -10.96
C PHE A 151 -6.89 20.48 -11.81
N ILE A 152 -7.46 21.69 -11.79
CA ILE A 152 -8.73 22.01 -12.44
C ILE A 152 -8.49 22.97 -13.61
N ASP A 153 -9.08 22.64 -14.76
CA ASP A 153 -9.14 23.55 -15.91
C ASP A 153 -10.29 24.53 -15.68
N MET A 154 -9.98 25.70 -15.12
CA MET A 154 -10.96 26.71 -14.75
C MET A 154 -11.72 27.27 -15.96
N VAL A 155 -11.07 27.36 -17.12
CA VAL A 155 -11.69 27.89 -18.35
C VAL A 155 -12.75 26.92 -18.85
N ARG A 156 -12.39 25.63 -18.98
CA ARG A 156 -13.34 24.58 -19.39
C ARG A 156 -14.42 24.36 -18.35
N THR A 157 -14.08 24.38 -17.07
CA THR A 157 -15.05 24.24 -15.98
C THR A 157 -16.10 25.35 -16.03
N ARG A 158 -15.69 26.60 -16.26
CA ARG A 158 -16.64 27.72 -16.40
C ARG A 158 -17.55 27.58 -17.61
N ALA A 159 -17.02 27.09 -18.75
CA ALA A 159 -17.81 26.83 -19.94
C ALA A 159 -18.86 25.73 -19.72
N VAL A 160 -18.49 24.65 -19.02
CA VAL A 160 -19.41 23.54 -18.68
C VAL A 160 -20.49 24.00 -17.70
N LEU A 161 -20.12 24.75 -16.65
CA LEU A 161 -21.08 25.30 -15.69
C LEU A 161 -22.03 26.32 -16.31
N ALA A 162 -21.57 27.11 -17.30
CA ALA A 162 -22.43 28.03 -18.05
C ALA A 162 -23.40 27.30 -18.99
N ALA A 163 -23.02 26.13 -19.51
CA ALA A 163 -23.86 25.32 -20.38
C ALA A 163 -24.89 24.48 -19.59
N ASP A 164 -24.53 24.00 -18.39
CA ASP A 164 -25.42 23.22 -17.51
C ASP A 164 -25.16 23.58 -16.03
N PRO A 165 -25.87 24.58 -15.49
CA PRO A 165 -25.69 25.03 -14.11
C PRO A 165 -26.07 23.99 -13.04
N GLY A 166 -26.83 22.95 -13.41
CA GLY A 166 -27.35 21.94 -12.47
C GLY A 166 -26.56 20.63 -12.44
N ARG A 167 -25.77 20.34 -13.49
CA ARG A 167 -24.95 19.11 -13.58
C ARG A 167 -23.48 19.35 -13.93
N GLY A 168 -23.06 20.58 -14.18
CA GLY A 168 -21.67 20.88 -14.52
C GLY A 168 -20.71 20.46 -13.40
N ALA A 169 -19.80 19.54 -13.69
CA ALA A 169 -18.74 19.12 -12.79
C ALA A 169 -17.41 19.83 -13.10
N ALA A 170 -16.51 19.90 -12.12
CA ALA A 170 -15.16 20.42 -12.34
C ALA A 170 -14.43 19.59 -13.41
N VAL A 171 -13.84 20.28 -14.40
CA VAL A 171 -13.06 19.65 -15.47
C VAL A 171 -11.62 19.50 -14.99
N TRP A 172 -11.19 18.26 -14.77
CA TRP A 172 -9.86 17.95 -14.27
C TRP A 172 -8.80 17.95 -15.38
N LYS A 173 -7.60 18.44 -15.07
CA LYS A 173 -6.43 18.31 -15.94
C LYS A 173 -5.90 16.88 -15.89
N MET A 174 -6.13 16.13 -16.97
CA MET A 174 -5.81 14.70 -17.03
C MET A 174 -4.33 14.38 -16.80
N ASP A 175 -3.42 15.23 -17.27
CA ASP A 175 -1.98 15.04 -17.08
C ASP A 175 -1.58 15.09 -15.61
N GLU A 176 -2.16 16.02 -14.84
CA GLU A 176 -1.90 16.12 -13.40
C GLU A 176 -2.50 14.93 -12.64
N LEU A 177 -3.68 14.43 -13.05
CA LEU A 177 -4.23 13.20 -12.49
C LEU A 177 -3.35 11.97 -12.79
N VAL A 178 -2.78 11.89 -13.99
CA VAL A 178 -1.82 10.83 -14.34
C VAL A 178 -0.54 10.94 -13.50
N ARG A 179 -0.01 12.15 -13.31
CA ARG A 179 1.15 12.40 -12.43
C ARG A 179 0.85 11.99 -10.99
N TYR A 180 -0.31 12.37 -10.46
CA TYR A 180 -0.75 11.98 -9.12
C TYR A 180 -0.90 10.46 -8.98
N ARG A 181 -1.48 9.78 -9.97
CA ARG A 181 -1.56 8.31 -9.98
C ARG A 181 -0.19 7.63 -9.98
N ARG A 182 0.77 8.17 -10.73
CA ARG A 182 2.16 7.68 -10.69
C ARG A 182 2.79 7.91 -9.31
N ALA A 183 2.57 9.07 -8.71
CA ALA A 183 3.06 9.38 -7.36
C ALA A 183 2.51 8.39 -6.32
N MET A 184 1.21 8.05 -6.39
CA MET A 184 0.61 7.02 -5.54
C MET A 184 1.25 5.63 -5.74
N ALA A 185 1.50 5.24 -6.98
CA ALA A 185 2.16 3.96 -7.27
C ALA A 185 3.60 3.93 -6.71
N THR A 186 4.34 5.03 -6.83
CA THR A 186 5.67 5.18 -6.23
C THR A 186 5.62 5.10 -4.71
N ALA A 187 4.69 5.81 -4.07
CA ALA A 187 4.53 5.77 -2.62
C ALA A 187 4.22 4.36 -2.11
N ARG A 188 3.37 3.60 -2.80
CA ARG A 188 3.10 2.19 -2.45
C ARG A 188 4.35 1.32 -2.51
N LYS A 189 5.21 1.50 -3.53
CA LYS A 189 6.49 0.77 -3.64
C LYS A 189 7.45 1.14 -2.52
N GLN A 190 7.54 2.43 -2.19
CA GLN A 190 8.37 2.93 -1.11
C GLN A 190 7.91 2.41 0.25
N LEU A 191 6.59 2.43 0.51
CA LEU A 191 5.99 1.87 1.72
C LEU A 191 6.24 0.36 1.82
N ALA A 192 6.07 -0.38 0.72
CA ALA A 192 6.36 -1.81 0.68
C ALA A 192 7.83 -2.10 1.02
N ALA A 193 8.76 -1.30 0.49
CA ALA A 193 10.18 -1.39 0.84
C ALA A 193 10.43 -1.05 2.32
N CYS A 194 9.81 0.02 2.84
CA CYS A 194 9.91 0.37 4.26
C CYS A 194 9.44 -0.78 5.15
N MET A 195 8.22 -1.29 4.93
CA MET A 195 7.66 -2.41 5.70
C MET A 195 8.57 -3.64 5.68
N HIS A 196 9.14 -3.96 4.51
CA HIS A 196 10.04 -5.11 4.37
C HIS A 196 11.38 -4.91 5.10
N MET A 197 11.94 -3.71 5.05
CA MET A 197 13.26 -3.40 5.62
C MET A 197 13.22 -3.10 7.13
N THR A 198 12.07 -2.63 7.65
CA THR A 198 11.90 -2.29 9.07
C THR A 198 11.12 -3.35 9.85
N GLY A 199 10.47 -4.29 9.16
CA GLY A 199 9.79 -5.42 9.79
C GLY A 199 10.78 -6.36 10.45
N GLY A 200 10.51 -6.81 11.68
CA GLY A 200 11.35 -7.79 12.38
C GLY A 200 11.47 -9.14 11.66
N ALA A 201 10.53 -9.44 10.76
CA ALA A 201 10.62 -10.52 9.80
C ALA A 201 10.27 -9.97 8.39
N PRO A 202 10.93 -10.46 7.33
CA PRO A 202 10.58 -10.09 5.97
C PRO A 202 9.13 -10.47 5.68
N ALA A 203 8.31 -9.47 5.33
CA ALA A 203 6.91 -9.70 4.96
C ALA A 203 6.84 -10.71 3.80
N ARG A 204 5.95 -11.71 3.89
CA ARG A 204 5.81 -12.67 2.79
C ARG A 204 5.26 -11.94 1.57
N GLY A 205 5.84 -12.18 0.40
CA GLY A 205 5.48 -11.42 -0.82
C GLY A 205 3.99 -11.48 -1.16
N THR A 206 3.33 -12.60 -0.87
CA THR A 206 1.87 -12.75 -1.02
C THR A 206 1.10 -11.90 -0.03
N GLU A 207 1.55 -11.80 1.23
CA GLU A 207 0.91 -10.97 2.25
C GLU A 207 1.06 -9.48 1.89
N LEU A 208 2.27 -9.04 1.53
CA LEU A 208 2.53 -7.63 1.18
C LEU A 208 1.73 -7.14 -0.04
N THR A 209 1.49 -8.01 -1.03
CA THR A 209 0.83 -7.64 -2.29
C THR A 209 -0.68 -7.88 -2.29
N SER A 210 -1.20 -8.67 -1.35
CA SER A 210 -2.64 -9.00 -1.27
C SER A 210 -3.39 -8.26 -0.16
N VAL A 211 -2.71 -7.53 0.73
CA VAL A 211 -3.37 -6.73 1.76
C VAL A 211 -4.28 -5.68 1.10
N GLN A 212 -5.57 -5.79 1.41
CA GLN A 212 -6.59 -4.84 1.00
C GLN A 212 -7.06 -4.05 2.22
N PHE A 213 -7.29 -2.75 2.04
CA PHE A 213 -7.83 -1.90 3.11
C PHE A 213 -9.36 -1.98 3.25
N ARG A 214 -10.02 -2.66 2.31
CA ARG A 214 -11.48 -2.85 2.27
C ARG A 214 -11.83 -4.22 1.72
N ASN A 215 -12.99 -4.74 2.11
CA ASN A 215 -13.51 -6.02 1.62
C ASN A 215 -13.73 -5.96 0.11
N SER A 216 -13.33 -7.03 -0.58
CA SER A 216 -13.44 -7.14 -2.03
C SER A 216 -14.83 -7.61 -2.46
N ALA A 217 -15.21 -7.33 -3.71
CA ALA A 217 -16.44 -7.88 -4.28
C ALA A 217 -16.38 -9.40 -4.49
N ASN A 218 -15.18 -9.98 -4.44
CA ASN A 218 -14.93 -11.40 -4.64
C ASN A 218 -15.06 -12.21 -3.34
N GLY A 219 -15.59 -11.60 -2.26
CA GLY A 219 -15.77 -12.26 -0.97
C GLY A 219 -14.49 -12.36 -0.12
N GLU A 220 -13.40 -11.75 -0.56
CA GLU A 220 -12.17 -11.65 0.24
C GLU A 220 -12.37 -10.57 1.31
N SER A 221 -12.09 -10.93 2.56
CA SER A 221 -12.04 -9.95 3.63
C SER A 221 -10.83 -9.03 3.43
N ARG A 222 -10.94 -7.80 3.93
CA ARG A 222 -9.81 -6.88 4.06
C ARG A 222 -8.67 -7.54 4.85
N GLY A 223 -7.44 -7.09 4.62
CA GLY A 223 -6.25 -7.52 5.34
C GLY A 223 -5.84 -6.61 6.50
N ILE A 224 -6.62 -5.55 6.77
CA ILE A 224 -6.36 -4.56 7.82
C ILE A 224 -7.54 -4.55 8.79
N PHE A 225 -7.26 -4.77 10.06
CA PHE A 225 -8.22 -4.77 11.16
C PHE A 225 -7.69 -3.90 12.29
N ILE A 226 -8.60 -3.32 13.08
CA ILE A 226 -8.28 -2.50 14.25
C ILE A 226 -8.94 -3.15 15.46
N GLU A 227 -8.18 -3.31 16.55
CA GLU A 227 -8.63 -3.89 17.81
C GLU A 227 -8.15 -2.99 18.95
N ASP A 228 -9.08 -2.45 19.75
CA ASP A 228 -8.81 -1.51 20.85
C ASP A 228 -7.99 -0.26 20.46
N GLY A 229 -8.16 0.23 19.23
CA GLY A 229 -7.38 1.33 18.66
C GLY A 229 -6.13 0.86 17.90
N LEU A 230 -5.23 1.79 17.58
CA LEU A 230 -4.00 1.55 16.79
C LEU A 230 -2.74 2.02 17.53
#